data_AF-A0A2V7KZF1-F1
#
_entry.id   AF-A0A2V7KZF1-F1
#
_cell.length_a   1.000
_cell.length_b   1.000
_cell.length_c   1.000
_cell.angle_alpha   90.00
_cell.angle_beta   90.00
_cell.angle_gamma   90.00
#
_symmetry.space_group_name_H-M   'P 1'
#
loop_
_entity.id
_entity.type
_entity.pdbx_description
1 polymer ?
#
loop_
_entity_poly.entity_id
_entity_poly.type
_entity_poly.pdbx_seq_one_letter_code
_entity_poly.pdbx_strand_id
1 'polypeptide(L)'
;MDLNRILREGFIAGCIGAAAVALWFLIVDTINGQPLFTPAMLGSAVFWGAPSPAHVLIEPARIFGYTMIHVSAFVVVGCICAALAAEVEYAPSTLFLVVVGFCFFEVGFYILVALIAKPLLGYLAWWNVAIGNGLAALAMGYYLWREHPRIGEDLRRHPLGETEDGE
;
A
#
# COMPACT_ATOMS: atom_id res chain seq x y z
N MET A 1 1.94 -23.94 -6.31
CA MET A 1 2.26 -22.73 -5.53
C MET A 1 3.13 -23.12 -4.34
N ASP A 2 4.30 -22.50 -4.19
CA ASP A 2 5.13 -22.64 -2.98
C ASP A 2 4.72 -21.55 -1.97
N LEU A 3 4.00 -21.94 -0.93
CA LEU A 3 3.47 -21.03 0.08
C LEU A 3 4.59 -20.25 0.81
N ASN A 4 5.73 -20.88 1.08
CA ASN A 4 6.84 -20.23 1.76
C ASN A 4 7.47 -19.14 0.89
N ARG A 5 7.53 -19.38 -0.43
CA ARG A 5 7.97 -18.39 -1.40
C ARG A 5 7.02 -17.18 -1.43
N ILE A 6 5.71 -17.43 -1.54
CA ILE A 6 4.69 -16.37 -1.56
C ILE A 6 4.72 -15.52 -0.29
N LEU A 7 4.82 -16.17 0.88
CA LEU A 7 4.88 -15.44 2.16
C LEU A 7 6.15 -14.60 2.29
N ARG A 8 7.30 -15.10 1.82
CA ARG A 8 8.57 -14.36 1.83
C ARG A 8 8.52 -13.14 0.92
N GLU A 9 8.11 -13.34 -0.33
CA GLU A 9 7.99 -12.28 -1.34
C GLU A 9 6.95 -11.24 -0.90
N GLY A 10 5.81 -11.72 -0.38
CA GLY A 10 4.76 -10.87 0.13
C GLY A 10 5.17 -10.03 1.32
N PHE A 11 5.91 -10.60 2.27
CA PHE A 11 6.47 -9.86 3.40
C PHE A 11 7.44 -8.77 2.94
N ILE A 12 8.35 -9.09 2.02
CA ILE A 12 9.34 -8.13 1.49
C ILE A 12 8.62 -7.02 0.71
N ALA A 13 7.71 -7.37 -0.20
CA ALA A 13 6.89 -6.41 -0.95
C ALA A 13 6.12 -5.51 0.00
N GLY A 14 5.45 -6.06 1.00
CA GLY A 14 4.72 -5.30 2.01
C GLY A 14 5.61 -4.30 2.75
N CYS A 15 6.79 -4.72 3.21
CA CYS A 15 7.76 -3.83 3.85
C CYS A 15 8.22 -2.70 2.91
N ILE A 16 8.44 -2.99 1.62
CA ILE A 16 8.78 -1.98 0.60
C ILE A 16 7.65 -0.97 0.45
N GLY A 17 6.41 -1.42 0.30
CA GLY A 17 5.24 -0.55 0.18
C GLY A 17 5.04 0.31 1.42
N ALA A 18 5.14 -0.29 2.61
CA ALA A 18 5.02 0.42 3.88
C ALA A 18 6.06 1.54 3.99
N ALA A 19 7.32 1.26 3.63
CA ALA A 19 8.41 2.21 3.65
C ALA A 19 8.21 3.33 2.61
N ALA A 20 7.73 3.02 1.41
CA ALA A 20 7.46 4.01 0.37
C ALA A 20 6.42 5.04 0.83
N VAL A 21 5.28 4.58 1.37
CA VAL A 21 4.25 5.48 1.92
C VAL A 21 4.77 6.28 3.11
N ALA A 22 5.47 5.62 4.04
CA ALA A 22 6.00 6.28 5.23
C ALA A 22 7.01 7.38 4.86
N LEU A 23 7.88 7.12 3.89
CA LEU A 23 8.85 8.10 3.41
C LEU A 23 8.16 9.28 2.69
N TRP A 24 7.16 9.00 1.87
CA TRP A 24 6.37 10.03 1.21
C TRP A 24 5.71 10.97 2.23
N PHE A 25 5.01 10.43 3.22
CA PHE A 25 4.38 11.25 4.25
C PHE A 25 5.40 11.94 5.15
N LEU A 26 6.56 11.33 5.43
CA LEU A 26 7.65 12.02 6.13
C LEU A 26 8.12 13.26 5.37
N ILE A 27 8.25 13.18 4.05
CA ILE A 27 8.62 14.31 3.20
C ILE A 27 7.54 15.40 3.26
N VAL A 28 6.27 15.03 3.05
CA VAL A 28 5.14 15.98 3.10
C VAL A 28 5.04 16.66 4.46
N ASP A 29 5.11 15.88 5.54
CA ASP A 29 5.08 16.35 6.93
C ASP A 29 6.23 17.33 7.21
N THR A 30 7.44 17.01 6.73
CA THR A 30 8.63 17.86 6.91
C THR A 30 8.51 19.17 6.14
N ILE A 31 8.01 19.14 4.90
CA ILE A 31 7.76 20.34 4.09
C ILE A 31 6.74 21.26 4.78
N ASN A 32 5.76 20.69 5.47
CA ASN A 32 4.76 21.42 6.24
C ASN A 32 5.24 21.84 7.64
N GLY A 33 6.50 21.58 8.00
CA GLY A 33 7.09 21.97 9.28
C GLY A 33 6.66 21.12 10.48
N GLN A 34 6.04 19.96 10.26
CA GLN A 34 5.58 19.05 11.31
C GLN A 34 6.00 17.59 11.02
N PRO A 35 7.30 17.25 11.10
CA PRO A 35 7.77 15.89 10.83
C PRO A 35 7.02 14.84 11.67
N LEU A 36 6.65 13.71 11.04
CA LEU A 36 5.92 12.59 11.66
C LEU A 36 4.50 12.94 12.15
N PHE A 37 3.92 14.05 11.69
CA PHE A 37 2.55 14.42 12.02
C PHE A 37 1.53 13.38 11.53
N THR A 38 1.64 12.91 10.29
CA THR A 38 0.68 11.96 9.70
C THR A 38 0.57 10.66 10.51
N PRO A 39 1.65 9.93 10.84
CA PRO A 39 1.53 8.73 11.66
C PRO A 39 1.06 9.03 13.10
N ALA A 40 1.46 10.16 13.69
CA ALA A 40 0.96 10.57 14.99
C ALA A 40 -0.54 10.88 14.98
N MET A 41 -1.02 11.53 13.92
CA MET A 41 -2.42 11.90 13.71
C MET A 41 -3.30 10.67 13.55
N LEU A 42 -2.91 9.74 12.67
CA LEU A 42 -3.66 8.50 12.44
C LEU A 42 -3.62 7.60 13.68
N GLY A 43 -2.47 7.52 14.38
CA GLY A 43 -2.37 6.80 15.66
C GLY A 43 -3.26 7.41 16.74
N SER A 44 -3.31 8.74 16.83
CA SER A 44 -4.20 9.45 17.74
C SER A 44 -5.68 9.20 17.42
N ALA A 45 -6.04 9.13 16.14
CA ALA A 45 -7.40 8.82 15.72
C ALA A 45 -7.81 7.41 16.11
N VAL A 46 -6.97 6.41 15.81
CA VAL A 46 -7.28 4.99 16.03
C VAL A 46 -7.32 4.62 17.52
N PHE A 47 -6.33 5.05 18.30
CA PHE A 47 -6.15 4.56 19.67
C PHE A 47 -6.66 5.52 20.75
N TRP A 48 -6.79 6.82 20.44
CA TRP A 48 -7.21 7.86 21.40
C TRP A 48 -8.44 8.65 20.97
N GLY A 49 -9.00 8.40 19.77
CA GLY A 49 -10.20 9.10 19.29
C GLY A 49 -10.02 10.61 19.19
N ALA A 50 -8.86 11.08 18.73
CA ALA A 50 -8.55 12.51 18.67
C ALA A 50 -9.65 13.31 17.93
N PRO A 51 -10.30 14.29 18.58
CA PRO A 51 -11.48 14.96 18.04
C PRO A 51 -11.14 16.03 17.00
N SER A 52 -9.89 16.51 16.96
CA SER A 52 -9.42 17.49 15.98
C SER A 52 -7.90 17.44 15.78
N PRO A 53 -7.38 18.01 14.67
CA PRO A 53 -5.93 18.06 14.40
C PRO A 53 -5.14 18.81 15.47
N ALA A 54 -5.75 19.81 16.12
CA ALA A 54 -5.11 20.61 17.17
C ALA A 54 -4.80 19.82 18.45
N HIS A 55 -5.38 18.62 18.60
CA HIS A 55 -5.14 17.72 19.73
C HIS A 55 -4.22 16.54 19.38
N VAL A 56 -3.65 16.52 18.18
CA VAL A 56 -2.66 15.52 17.79
C VAL A 56 -1.35 15.83 18.52
N LEU A 57 -0.87 14.86 19.30
CA LEU A 57 0.44 14.92 19.93
C LEU A 57 1.42 14.09 19.10
N ILE A 58 2.53 14.71 18.69
CA ILE A 58 3.62 14.01 18.02
C ILE A 58 4.49 13.36 19.10
N GLU A 59 4.14 12.14 19.47
CA GLU A 59 4.86 11.37 20.49
C GLU A 59 5.04 9.90 20.07
N PRO A 60 6.05 9.21 20.63
CA PRO A 60 6.40 7.87 20.21
C PRO A 60 5.24 6.86 20.24
N ALA A 61 4.38 6.89 21.26
CA ALA A 61 3.31 5.90 21.40
C ALA A 61 2.29 5.94 20.23
N ARG A 62 1.91 7.15 19.80
CA ARG A 62 0.97 7.36 18.68
C ARG A 62 1.60 6.97 17.35
N ILE A 63 2.84 7.38 17.14
CA ILE A 63 3.60 7.07 15.92
C ILE A 63 3.77 5.55 15.80
N PHE A 64 4.35 4.90 16.81
CA PHE A 64 4.59 3.45 16.78
C PHE A 64 3.29 2.66 16.68
N GLY A 65 2.24 3.06 17.41
CA GLY A 65 0.93 2.40 17.33
C GLY A 65 0.41 2.36 15.89
N TYR A 66 0.43 3.49 15.19
CA TYR A 66 0.01 3.54 13.79
C TYR A 66 0.99 2.81 12.86
N THR A 67 2.30 2.99 13.03
CA THR A 67 3.31 2.32 12.20
C THR A 67 3.16 0.80 12.21
N MET A 68 2.80 0.20 13.35
CA MET A 68 2.55 -1.25 13.42
C MET A 68 1.32 -1.67 12.64
N ILE A 69 0.22 -0.91 12.72
CA ILE A 69 -0.99 -1.16 11.91
C ILE A 69 -0.64 -1.04 10.42
N HIS A 70 0.05 0.04 10.05
CA HIS A 70 0.45 0.33 8.68
C HIS A 70 1.31 -0.78 8.08
N VAL A 71 2.40 -1.18 8.76
CA VAL A 71 3.27 -2.26 8.29
C VAL A 71 2.50 -3.59 8.19
N SER A 72 1.66 -3.92 9.19
CA SER A 72 0.88 -5.15 9.17
C SER A 72 -0.09 -5.20 8.00
N ALA A 73 -0.80 -4.09 7.74
CA ALA A 73 -1.71 -3.98 6.60
C ALA A 73 -0.96 -4.15 5.27
N PHE A 74 0.20 -3.50 5.13
CA PHE A 74 1.02 -3.63 3.93
C PHE A 74 1.61 -5.03 3.74
N VAL A 75 1.97 -5.75 4.81
CA VAL A 75 2.40 -7.16 4.72
C VAL A 75 1.26 -8.04 4.22
N VAL A 76 0.03 -7.85 4.72
CA VAL A 76 -1.14 -8.59 4.22
C VAL A 76 -1.37 -8.31 2.74
N VAL A 77 -1.36 -7.04 2.33
CA VAL A 77 -1.49 -6.64 0.92
C VAL A 77 -0.35 -7.22 0.08
N GLY A 78 0.89 -7.17 0.57
CA GLY A 78 2.05 -7.75 -0.11
C GLY A 78 1.90 -9.25 -0.35
N CYS A 79 1.44 -10.02 0.64
CA CYS A 79 1.16 -11.44 0.48
C CYS A 79 0.06 -11.72 -0.55
N ILE A 80 -1.00 -10.91 -0.58
CA ILE A 80 -2.05 -11.01 -1.61
C ILE A 80 -1.45 -10.72 -3.00
N CYS A 81 -0.66 -9.66 -3.14
CA CYS A 81 0.00 -9.31 -4.40
C CYS A 81 0.98 -10.40 -4.86
N ALA A 82 1.76 -11.00 -3.96
CA ALA A 82 2.68 -12.09 -4.28
C ALA A 82 1.92 -13.37 -4.71
N ALA A 83 0.80 -13.68 -4.05
CA ALA A 83 -0.06 -14.79 -4.45
C ALA A 83 -0.64 -14.55 -5.86
N LEU A 84 -1.14 -13.34 -6.13
CA LEU A 84 -1.64 -12.97 -7.46
C LEU A 84 -0.53 -12.99 -8.52
N ALA A 85 0.67 -12.49 -8.20
CA ALA A 85 1.81 -12.54 -9.12
C ALA A 85 2.20 -13.99 -9.48
N ALA A 86 2.15 -14.90 -8.51
CA ALA A 86 2.36 -16.31 -8.76
C ALA A 86 1.26 -16.93 -9.67
N GLU A 87 0.01 -16.46 -9.59
CA GLU A 87 -1.07 -16.87 -10.49
C GLU A 87 -0.93 -16.27 -11.90
N VAL A 88 -0.45 -15.02 -12.02
CA VAL A 88 -0.21 -14.36 -13.31
C VAL A 88 0.80 -15.14 -14.17
N GLU A 89 1.76 -15.84 -13.57
CA GLU A 89 2.67 -16.73 -14.30
C GLU A 89 1.97 -17.89 -15.03
N TYR A 90 0.75 -18.25 -14.63
CA TYR A 90 -0.05 -19.30 -15.25
C TYR A 90 -1.23 -18.74 -16.05
N ALA A 91 -1.81 -17.62 -15.60
CA ALA A 91 -2.97 -16.97 -16.21
C ALA A 91 -2.74 -15.45 -16.30
N PRO A 92 -2.13 -14.94 -17.38
CA PRO A 92 -1.77 -13.52 -17.52
C PRO A 92 -2.94 -12.55 -17.36
N SER A 93 -4.15 -12.95 -17.74
CA SER A 93 -5.39 -12.16 -17.59
C SER A 93 -5.73 -11.81 -16.14
N THR A 94 -5.16 -12.52 -15.14
CA THR A 94 -5.34 -12.21 -13.72
C THR A 94 -4.65 -10.92 -13.28
N LEU A 95 -3.80 -10.31 -14.12
CA LEU A 95 -3.18 -9.01 -13.85
C LEU A 95 -4.22 -7.90 -13.67
N PHE A 96 -5.37 -8.00 -14.33
CA PHE A 96 -6.52 -7.10 -14.11
C PHE A 96 -7.01 -7.14 -12.65
N LEU A 97 -6.99 -8.31 -11.99
CA LEU A 97 -7.41 -8.43 -10.58
C LEU A 97 -6.48 -7.68 -9.62
N VAL A 98 -5.19 -7.56 -9.96
CA VAL A 98 -4.24 -6.75 -9.18
C VAL A 98 -4.63 -5.27 -9.25
N VAL A 99 -4.90 -4.76 -10.45
CA VAL A 99 -5.31 -3.37 -10.66
C VAL A 99 -6.63 -3.06 -9.97
N VAL A 100 -7.63 -3.93 -10.16
CA VAL A 100 -8.94 -3.80 -9.49
C VAL A 100 -8.78 -3.87 -7.98
N GLY A 101 -8.01 -4.83 -7.46
CA GLY A 101 -7.73 -4.97 -6.04
C GLY A 101 -7.08 -3.72 -5.45
N PHE A 102 -6.14 -3.11 -6.17
CA PHE A 102 -5.54 -1.83 -5.79
C PHE A 102 -6.59 -0.71 -5.71
N CYS A 103 -7.47 -0.58 -6.71
CA CYS A 103 -8.55 0.42 -6.67
C CYS A 103 -9.50 0.22 -5.48
N PHE A 104 -9.89 -1.02 -5.18
CA PHE A 104 -10.72 -1.34 -4.01
C PHE A 104 -9.99 -1.03 -2.70
N PHE A 105 -8.68 -1.31 -2.63
CA PHE A 105 -7.86 -0.97 -1.48
C PHE A 105 -7.81 0.55 -1.25
N GLU A 106 -7.57 1.36 -2.28
CA GLU A 106 -7.57 2.83 -2.19
C GLU A 106 -8.89 3.36 -1.63
N VAL A 107 -10.01 2.92 -2.23
CA VAL A 107 -11.34 3.37 -1.83
C VAL A 107 -11.67 2.89 -0.43
N GLY A 108 -11.38 1.62 -0.12
CA GLY A 108 -11.61 1.02 1.20
C GLY A 108 -10.80 1.71 2.31
N PHE A 109 -9.53 2.03 2.06
CA PHE A 109 -8.69 2.80 2.96
C PHE A 109 -9.29 4.19 3.20
N TYR A 110 -9.71 4.88 2.14
CA TYR A 110 -10.32 6.21 2.27
C TYR A 110 -11.62 6.18 3.08
N ILE A 111 -12.46 5.17 2.86
CA ILE A 111 -13.67 4.93 3.66
C ILE A 111 -13.30 4.68 5.12
N LEU A 112 -12.31 3.83 5.40
CA LEU A 112 -11.87 3.51 6.75
C LEU A 112 -11.39 4.76 7.50
N VAL A 113 -10.52 5.56 6.87
CA VAL A 113 -10.09 6.85 7.42
C VAL A 113 -11.28 7.79 7.59
N ALA A 114 -12.22 7.79 6.65
CA ALA A 114 -13.45 8.59 6.76
C ALA A 114 -14.45 8.07 7.79
N LEU A 115 -14.26 6.87 8.36
CA LEU A 115 -15.08 6.39 9.48
C LEU A 115 -14.41 6.71 10.82
N ILE A 116 -13.08 6.57 10.89
CA ILE A 116 -12.31 6.66 12.13
C ILE A 116 -11.77 8.08 12.39
N ALA A 117 -11.53 8.86 11.34
CA ALA A 117 -10.79 10.12 11.38
C ALA A 117 -11.46 11.23 10.56
N LYS A 118 -12.80 11.28 10.48
CA LYS A 118 -13.55 12.34 9.75
C LYS A 118 -13.01 13.76 9.97
N PRO A 119 -12.76 14.20 11.23
CA PRO A 119 -12.29 15.56 11.48
C PRO A 119 -10.90 15.85 10.90
N LEU A 120 -10.14 14.81 10.56
CA LEU A 120 -8.74 14.86 10.14
C LEU A 120 -8.57 14.65 8.63
N LEU A 121 -9.63 14.27 7.90
CA LEU A 121 -9.61 14.05 6.45
C LEU A 121 -9.13 15.28 5.66
N GLY A 122 -9.42 16.49 6.15
CA GLY A 122 -8.95 17.72 5.49
C GLY A 122 -7.44 17.89 5.49
N TYR A 123 -6.74 17.26 6.44
CA TYR A 123 -5.27 17.23 6.50
C TYR A 123 -4.68 16.10 5.66
N LEU A 124 -5.38 14.98 5.54
CA LEU A 124 -4.99 13.87 4.67
C LEU A 124 -5.50 14.14 3.25
N ALA A 125 -4.90 15.10 2.56
CA ALA A 125 -5.33 15.47 1.22
C ALA A 125 -5.34 14.23 0.30
N TRP A 126 -6.45 14.01 -0.42
CA TRP A 126 -6.66 12.79 -1.21
C TRP A 126 -5.54 12.54 -2.23
N TRP A 127 -4.95 13.59 -2.79
CA TRP A 127 -3.83 13.48 -3.72
C TRP A 127 -2.56 12.99 -3.04
N ASN A 128 -2.30 13.35 -1.78
CA ASN A 128 -1.12 12.87 -1.04
C ASN A 128 -1.24 11.38 -0.76
N VAL A 129 -2.43 10.90 -0.44
CA VAL A 129 -2.71 9.46 -0.28
C VAL A 129 -2.48 8.74 -1.60
N ALA A 130 -3.08 9.24 -2.69
CA ALA A 130 -2.96 8.64 -4.02
C ALA A 130 -1.49 8.57 -4.50
N ILE A 131 -0.69 9.63 -4.28
CA ILE A 131 0.74 9.62 -4.63
C ILE A 131 1.49 8.60 -3.78
N GLY A 132 1.29 8.60 -2.46
CA GLY A 132 1.96 7.67 -1.55
C GLY A 132 1.68 6.21 -1.92
N ASN A 133 0.42 5.87 -2.16
CA ASN A 133 0.04 4.53 -2.53
C ASN A 133 0.45 4.17 -3.97
N GLY A 134 0.45 5.13 -4.90
CA GLY A 134 1.01 4.94 -6.23
C GLY A 134 2.51 4.60 -6.18
N LEU A 135 3.29 5.30 -5.35
CA LEU A 135 4.70 4.99 -5.12
C LEU A 135 4.88 3.58 -4.52
N ALA A 136 4.03 3.21 -3.57
CA ALA A 136 4.05 1.88 -2.98
C ALA A 136 3.74 0.79 -4.01
N ALA A 137 2.67 0.96 -4.80
CA ALA A 137 2.29 0.03 -5.86
C ALA A 137 3.41 -0.14 -6.89
N LEU A 138 4.04 0.95 -7.33
CA LEU A 138 5.18 0.91 -8.25
C LEU A 138 6.37 0.17 -7.65
N ALA A 139 6.74 0.47 -6.40
CA ALA A 139 7.89 -0.15 -5.74
C ALA A 139 7.66 -1.65 -5.47
N MET A 140 6.48 -2.01 -4.99
CA MET A 140 6.06 -3.40 -4.77
C MET A 140 5.99 -4.18 -6.08
N GLY A 141 5.32 -3.62 -7.08
CA GLY A 141 5.18 -4.23 -8.41
C GLY A 141 6.54 -4.43 -9.09
N TYR A 142 7.44 -3.46 -8.97
CA TYR A 142 8.80 -3.59 -9.48
C TYR A 142 9.61 -4.71 -8.81
N TYR A 143 9.47 -4.86 -7.49
CA TYR A 143 10.10 -5.96 -6.76
C TYR A 143 9.56 -7.32 -7.20
N LEU A 144 8.23 -7.48 -7.23
CA LEU A 144 7.59 -8.73 -7.64
C LEU A 144 7.89 -9.06 -9.10
N TRP A 145 7.89 -8.08 -10.00
CA TRP A 145 8.28 -8.27 -11.40
C TRP A 145 9.68 -8.88 -11.53
N ARG A 146 10.64 -8.43 -10.71
CA ARG A 146 12.01 -8.95 -10.73
C ARG A 146 12.10 -10.39 -10.25
N GLU A 147 11.25 -10.79 -9.31
CA GLU A 147 11.23 -12.15 -8.76
C GLU A 147 10.46 -13.13 -9.68
N HIS A 148 9.63 -12.60 -10.58
CA HIS A 148 8.81 -13.35 -11.54
C HIS A 148 9.16 -12.98 -13.00
N PRO A 149 10.36 -13.36 -13.51
CA PRO A 149 10.84 -12.94 -14.83
C PRO A 149 9.95 -13.36 -16.01
N ARG A 150 9.16 -14.44 -15.85
CA ARG A 150 8.17 -14.88 -16.85
C ARG A 150 7.07 -13.87 -17.10
N ILE A 151 6.63 -13.14 -16.07
CA ILE A 151 5.63 -12.06 -16.21
C ILE A 151 6.11 -11.00 -17.20
N GLY A 152 7.41 -10.67 -17.16
CA GLY A 152 7.98 -9.67 -18.06
C GLY A 152 8.22 -10.16 -19.49
N GLU A 153 8.40 -11.46 -19.70
CA GLU A 153 8.46 -12.06 -21.03
C GLU A 153 7.08 -12.14 -21.66
N ASP A 154 6.06 -12.51 -20.88
CA ASP A 154 4.68 -12.68 -21.36
C ASP A 154 4.02 -11.33 -21.65
N LEU A 155 4.21 -10.30 -20.82
CA LEU A 155 3.70 -8.95 -21.13
C LEU A 155 4.34 -8.33 -22.38
N ARG A 156 5.55 -8.76 -22.77
CA ARG A 156 6.17 -8.34 -24.04
C ARG A 156 5.55 -9.04 -25.25
N ARG A 157 5.04 -10.27 -25.06
CA ARG A 157 4.35 -11.04 -26.10
C ARG A 157 2.88 -10.65 -26.21
N HIS A 158 2.24 -10.41 -25.08
CA HIS A 158 0.81 -10.12 -24.95
C HIS A 158 0.59 -8.94 -23.98
N PRO A 159 0.72 -7.69 -24.46
CA PRO A 159 0.71 -6.50 -23.62
C PRO A 159 -0.61 -6.23 -22.89
N LEU A 160 -1.71 -6.88 -23.29
CA LEU A 160 -3.02 -6.81 -22.65
C LEU A 160 -3.35 -8.05 -21.80
N GLY A 161 -2.45 -9.03 -21.70
CA GLY A 161 -2.68 -10.30 -21.00
C GLY A 161 -3.44 -11.36 -21.81
N GLU A 162 -3.54 -11.18 -23.13
CA GLU A 162 -4.11 -12.16 -24.05
C GLU A 162 -3.29 -13.46 -24.02
N THR A 163 -3.92 -14.62 -24.10
CA THR A 163 -3.21 -15.90 -24.24
C THR A 163 -2.76 -16.13 -25.70
N GLU A 164 -1.88 -17.11 -25.97
CA GLU A 164 -1.56 -17.54 -27.35
C GLU A 164 -2.81 -17.92 -28.16
N ASP A 165 -3.91 -18.24 -27.46
CA ASP A 165 -5.19 -18.65 -28.05
C ASP A 165 -6.15 -17.45 -28.31
N GLY A 166 -5.79 -16.23 -27.91
CA GLY A 166 -6.54 -15.01 -28.22
C GLY A 166 -7.80 -14.78 -27.37
N GLU A 167 -7.77 -15.16 -26.08
CA GLU A 167 -8.78 -14.76 -25.08
C GLU A 167 -8.32 -13.59 -24.20
#